data_AF-A0A1Y1V6I3-F1
#
_entry.id   AF-A0A1Y1V6I3-F1
#
_cell.length_a   1.000
_cell.length_b   1.000
_cell.length_c   1.000
_cell.angle_alpha   90.00
_cell.angle_beta   90.00
_cell.angle_gamma   90.00
#
_symmetry.space_group_name_H-M   'P 1'
#
loop_
_entity.id
_entity.type
_entity.pdbx_description
1 polymer ?
#
loop_
_entity_poly.entity_id
_entity_poly.type
_entity_poly.pdbx_seq_one_letter_code
_entity_poly.pdbx_strand_id
1 'polypeptide(L)'
;MSIKNIFIYNRIYLLYPFLAYLILKVSTIDVKIENDNNSIKNLPETVNQLMQTSYDEVKLIFNDNHYAIAKSSSNKFNIKKTLIFYSDNGTVFDYQYHSSTSFNFNFQSMKNDIRIIFQNITFYNFYDDGNVNNNFMFFDLPFEHNNYQIEFNNCIFKKVHGLISKYYYASSKSVQSSPQAKYINCKFM
;
A
#
# COMPACT_ATOMS: atom_id res chain seq x y z
N MET A 1 6.33 20.44 -53.94
CA MET A 1 6.02 19.46 -52.89
C MET A 1 4.53 19.17 -52.96
N SER A 2 4.13 17.91 -53.17
CA SER A 2 2.71 17.54 -53.34
C SER A 2 1.89 17.83 -52.08
N ILE A 3 0.67 18.35 -52.21
CA ILE A 3 -0.27 18.63 -51.11
C ILE A 3 -0.45 17.39 -50.21
N LYS A 4 -0.35 16.17 -50.78
CA LYS A 4 -0.38 14.91 -50.00
C LYS A 4 0.74 14.80 -48.96
N ASN A 5 1.93 15.34 -49.23
CA ASN A 5 3.07 15.24 -48.31
C ASN A 5 2.92 16.18 -47.10
N ILE A 6 2.21 17.31 -47.25
CA ILE A 6 1.97 18.26 -46.15
C ILE A 6 1.02 17.64 -45.11
N PHE A 7 -0.02 16.92 -45.54
CA PHE A 7 -0.96 16.25 -44.64
C PHE A 7 -0.32 15.11 -43.83
N ILE A 8 0.65 14.39 -44.40
CA ILE A 8 1.35 13.30 -43.70
C ILE A 8 2.26 13.87 -42.61
N TYR A 9 3.02 14.94 -42.91
CA TYR A 9 3.89 15.59 -41.93
C TYR A 9 3.11 16.16 -40.73
N ASN A 10 1.94 16.76 -40.97
CA ASN A 10 1.12 17.34 -39.90
C ASN A 10 0.52 16.27 -38.96
N ARG A 11 0.22 15.06 -39.47
CA ARG A 11 -0.27 13.95 -38.63
C ARG A 11 0.82 13.38 -37.72
N ILE A 12 2.06 13.30 -38.20
CA ILE A 12 3.21 12.80 -37.42
C ILE A 12 3.53 13.78 -36.28
N TYR A 13 3.46 15.09 -36.52
CA TYR A 13 3.70 16.11 -35.50
C TYR A 13 2.67 16.11 -34.37
N LEU A 14 1.42 15.71 -34.63
CA LEU A 14 0.37 15.58 -33.60
C LEU A 14 0.48 14.29 -32.79
N LEU A 15 1.06 13.22 -33.36
CA LEU A 15 1.27 11.95 -32.66
C LEU A 15 2.37 12.03 -31.60
N TYR A 16 3.39 12.86 -31.83
CA TYR A 16 4.53 13.00 -30.91
C TYR A 16 4.16 13.54 -29.52
N PRO A 17 3.41 14.65 -29.35
CA PRO A 17 3.00 15.12 -28.04
C PRO A 17 2.01 14.17 -27.35
N PHE A 18 1.21 13.42 -28.10
CA PHE A 18 0.32 12.40 -27.55
C PHE A 18 1.09 11.19 -27.01
N LEU A 19 2.09 10.70 -27.75
CA LEU A 19 3.01 9.66 -27.27
C LEU A 19 3.82 10.15 -26.07
N ALA A 20 4.33 11.38 -26.09
CA ALA A 20 5.01 11.98 -24.95
C ALA A 20 4.08 12.07 -23.73
N TYR A 21 2.82 12.48 -23.92
CA TYR A 21 1.81 12.52 -22.85
C TYR A 21 1.53 11.12 -22.26
N LEU A 22 1.41 10.09 -23.11
CA LEU A 22 1.22 8.71 -22.66
C LEU A 22 2.44 8.18 -21.90
N ILE A 23 3.66 8.51 -22.36
CA ILE A 23 4.91 8.11 -21.69
C ILE A 23 5.07 8.86 -20.35
N LEU A 24 4.65 10.11 -20.27
CA LEU A 24 4.71 10.92 -19.04
C LEU A 24 3.70 10.47 -17.99
N LYS A 25 2.65 9.74 -18.37
CA LYS A 25 1.71 9.13 -17.44
C LYS A 25 2.28 7.82 -16.88
N VAL A 26 3.44 7.89 -16.25
CA VAL A 26 3.92 6.81 -15.39
C VAL A 26 3.01 6.79 -14.16
N SER A 27 2.12 5.81 -14.08
CA SER A 27 1.15 5.69 -12.97
C SER A 27 1.78 5.18 -11.68
N THR A 28 2.92 4.50 -11.77
CA THR A 28 3.44 3.67 -10.67
C THR A 28 4.94 3.90 -10.49
N ILE A 29 5.37 4.03 -9.23
CA ILE A 29 6.79 4.00 -8.86
C ILE A 29 7.11 2.73 -8.06
N ASP A 30 8.16 2.03 -8.50
CA ASP A 30 8.67 0.83 -7.83
C ASP A 30 9.88 1.20 -6.96
N VAL A 31 9.83 0.82 -5.68
CA VAL A 31 10.87 1.12 -4.69
C VAL A 31 11.29 -0.17 -4.01
N LYS A 32 12.55 -0.56 -4.17
CA LYS A 32 13.13 -1.72 -3.48
C LYS A 32 13.42 -1.35 -2.02
N ILE A 33 13.02 -2.21 -1.10
CA ILE A 33 13.28 -2.05 0.33
C ILE A 33 14.39 -3.02 0.74
N GLU A 34 15.53 -2.45 1.13
CA GLU A 34 16.66 -3.21 1.64
C GLU A 34 16.33 -3.79 3.03
N ASN A 35 16.78 -5.02 3.29
CA ASN A 35 16.62 -5.66 4.60
C ASN A 35 17.69 -5.25 5.59
N ASP A 36 17.74 -3.95 5.86
CA ASP A 36 18.57 -3.39 6.92
C ASP A 36 17.70 -2.63 7.94
N ASN A 37 18.23 -2.52 9.16
CA ASN A 37 17.50 -1.89 10.27
C ASN A 37 17.11 -0.44 9.98
N ASN A 38 17.92 0.31 9.23
CA ASN A 38 17.62 1.71 8.94
C ASN A 38 16.49 1.81 7.92
N SER A 39 16.56 1.02 6.85
CA SER A 39 15.52 0.97 5.81
C SER A 39 14.15 0.60 6.39
N ILE A 40 14.07 -0.41 7.26
CA ILE A 40 12.80 -0.82 7.87
C ILE A 40 12.32 0.16 8.93
N LYS A 41 13.22 0.71 9.75
CA LYS A 41 12.86 1.75 10.72
C LYS A 41 12.33 3.02 10.05
N ASN A 42 12.90 3.41 8.91
CA ASN A 42 12.53 4.61 8.16
C ASN A 42 11.48 4.35 7.07
N LEU A 43 10.94 3.14 6.99
CA LEU A 43 9.93 2.76 6.01
C LEU A 43 8.70 3.69 6.04
N PRO A 44 8.12 4.03 7.20
CA PRO A 44 6.97 4.95 7.25
C PRO A 44 7.30 6.33 6.69
N GLU A 45 8.47 6.88 7.01
CA GLU A 45 8.91 8.19 6.49
C GLU A 45 9.10 8.15 4.97
N THR A 46 9.77 7.11 4.47
CA THR A 46 10.01 6.90 3.04
C THR A 46 8.68 6.81 2.28
N VAL A 47 7.74 6.01 2.78
CA VAL A 47 6.40 5.91 2.18
C VAL A 47 5.69 7.25 2.22
N ASN A 48 5.70 7.95 3.35
CA ASN A 48 5.04 9.25 3.49
C ASN A 48 5.57 10.30 2.50
N GLN A 49 6.88 10.29 2.22
CA GLN A 49 7.48 11.14 1.19
C GLN A 49 7.00 10.73 -0.22
N LEU A 50 6.99 9.43 -0.53
CA LEU A 50 6.49 8.90 -1.81
C LEU A 50 5.01 9.22 -2.05
N MET A 51 4.20 9.28 -0.99
CA MET A 51 2.79 9.66 -1.06
C MET A 51 2.56 11.12 -1.49
N GLN A 52 3.59 11.98 -1.47
CA GLN A 52 3.51 13.38 -1.93
C GLN A 52 3.92 13.56 -3.41
N THR A 53 4.47 12.52 -4.04
CA THR A 53 4.90 12.58 -5.45
C THR A 53 3.71 12.62 -6.43
N SER A 54 3.98 12.79 -7.73
CA SER A 54 2.94 12.79 -8.77
C SER A 54 2.44 11.40 -9.21
N TYR A 55 3.08 10.32 -8.77
CA TYR A 55 2.64 8.96 -9.12
C TYR A 55 1.28 8.62 -8.51
N ASP A 56 0.47 7.80 -9.18
CA ASP A 56 -0.83 7.33 -8.69
C ASP A 56 -0.70 6.08 -7.79
N GLU A 57 0.39 5.33 -7.95
CA GLU A 57 0.66 4.11 -7.20
C GLU A 57 2.13 4.06 -6.73
N VAL A 58 2.33 3.54 -5.54
CA VAL A 58 3.66 3.27 -4.97
C VAL A 58 3.75 1.78 -4.67
N LYS A 59 4.69 1.09 -5.30
CA LYS A 59 4.94 -0.33 -5.09
C LYS A 59 6.28 -0.52 -4.37
N LEU A 60 6.20 -1.02 -3.15
CA LEU A 60 7.34 -1.40 -2.32
C LEU A 60 7.68 -2.86 -2.60
N ILE A 61 8.91 -3.13 -3.02
CA ILE A 61 9.40 -4.45 -3.41
C ILE A 61 10.34 -4.99 -2.32
N PHE A 62 9.93 -6.10 -1.71
CA PHE A 62 10.64 -6.80 -0.64
C PHE A 62 11.24 -8.09 -1.20
N ASN A 63 12.55 -8.09 -1.47
CA ASN A 63 13.25 -9.21 -2.13
C ASN A 63 13.84 -10.21 -1.15
N ASP A 64 14.05 -9.82 0.10
CA ASP A 64 14.57 -10.71 1.13
C ASP A 64 13.48 -11.56 1.76
N ASN A 65 13.85 -12.70 2.32
CA ASN A 65 12.89 -13.68 2.82
C ASN A 65 12.24 -13.27 4.16
N HIS A 66 12.84 -12.33 4.90
CA HIS A 66 12.42 -11.98 6.26
C HIS A 66 12.80 -10.55 6.61
N TYR A 67 11.83 -9.76 7.09
CA TYR A 67 12.00 -8.40 7.56
C TYR A 67 11.44 -8.28 8.98
N ALA A 68 12.30 -7.85 9.90
CA ALA A 68 11.91 -7.57 11.28
C ALA A 68 11.27 -6.19 11.36
N ILE A 69 9.97 -6.13 11.63
CA ILE A 69 9.26 -4.85 11.72
C ILE A 69 9.72 -4.10 12.96
N ALA A 70 10.22 -2.88 12.75
CA ALA A 70 10.78 -2.07 13.82
C ALA A 70 9.72 -1.75 14.89
N LYS A 71 10.13 -1.89 16.16
CA LYS A 71 9.39 -1.38 17.33
C LYS A 71 9.46 0.14 17.31
N SER A 72 8.46 0.80 16.74
CA SER A 72 8.37 2.25 16.74
C SER A 72 6.99 2.67 17.27
N SER A 73 6.91 3.82 17.92
CA SER A 73 5.65 4.31 18.50
C SER A 73 4.58 4.61 17.44
N SER A 74 4.94 4.66 16.17
CA SER A 74 3.96 4.75 15.09
C SER A 74 4.60 4.38 13.76
N ASN A 75 4.51 3.11 13.34
CA ASN A 75 4.70 2.75 11.93
C ASN A 75 3.51 3.30 11.13
N LYS A 76 3.44 4.64 11.04
CA LYS A 76 2.28 5.39 10.54
C LYS A 76 2.51 5.82 9.10
N PHE A 77 1.62 5.35 8.24
CA PHE A 77 1.59 5.61 6.81
C PHE A 77 0.41 6.53 6.50
N ASN A 78 0.68 7.69 5.92
CA ASN A 78 -0.30 8.66 5.46
C ASN A 78 -0.65 8.36 4.01
N ILE A 79 -1.77 7.68 3.80
CA ILE A 79 -2.16 7.12 2.51
C ILE A 79 -2.97 8.15 1.73
N LYS A 80 -2.42 8.56 0.58
CA LYS A 80 -3.07 9.51 -0.35
C LYS A 80 -3.40 8.92 -1.71
N LYS A 81 -2.84 7.74 -2.00
CA LYS A 81 -2.83 7.06 -3.29
C LYS A 81 -2.60 5.56 -3.05
N THR A 82 -2.60 4.74 -4.11
CA THR A 82 -2.46 3.28 -3.94
C THR A 82 -1.06 2.92 -3.42
N LEU A 83 -1.00 2.07 -2.40
CA LEU A 83 0.22 1.55 -1.80
C LEU A 83 0.23 0.01 -1.91
N ILE A 84 1.30 -0.54 -2.48
CA ILE A 84 1.45 -1.98 -2.70
C ILE A 84 2.70 -2.46 -1.96
N PHE A 85 2.54 -3.43 -1.06
CA PHE A 85 3.62 -4.19 -0.46
C PHE A 85 3.75 -5.52 -1.20
N TYR A 86 4.84 -5.72 -1.92
CA TYR A 86 5.00 -6.83 -2.85
C TYR A 86 6.28 -7.62 -2.59
N SER A 87 6.18 -8.94 -2.65
CA SER A 87 7.33 -9.83 -2.77
C SER A 87 7.13 -10.82 -3.90
N ASP A 88 8.16 -11.06 -4.70
CA ASP A 88 8.09 -12.02 -5.82
C ASP A 88 8.16 -13.46 -5.33
N ASN A 89 9.12 -13.74 -4.43
CA ASN A 89 9.39 -15.07 -3.88
C ASN A 89 8.70 -15.32 -2.53
N GLY A 90 7.89 -14.37 -2.09
CA GLY A 90 7.34 -14.36 -0.75
C GLY A 90 8.33 -13.83 0.28
N THR A 91 7.81 -13.11 1.28
CA THR A 91 8.62 -12.63 2.39
C THR A 91 7.86 -12.74 3.71
N VAL A 92 8.58 -12.65 4.83
CA VAL A 92 8.03 -12.64 6.18
C VAL A 92 8.16 -11.24 6.76
N PHE A 93 7.04 -10.65 7.17
CA PHE A 93 7.03 -9.52 8.09
C PHE A 93 6.89 -10.06 9.51
N ASP A 94 7.98 -10.00 10.27
CA ASP A 94 8.05 -10.50 11.64
C ASP A 94 7.82 -9.36 12.63
N TYR A 95 6.73 -9.47 13.38
CA TYR A 95 6.28 -8.46 14.35
C TYR A 95 6.95 -8.65 15.72
N GLN A 96 7.89 -9.58 15.83
CA GLN A 96 8.79 -9.75 16.97
C GLN A 96 8.08 -9.94 18.31
N TYR A 97 6.90 -10.57 18.29
CA TYR A 97 6.05 -10.88 19.44
C TYR A 97 5.73 -9.64 20.28
N HIS A 98 5.47 -8.50 19.63
CA HIS A 98 5.24 -7.23 20.33
C HIS A 98 4.18 -6.38 19.64
N SER A 99 3.28 -5.76 20.39
CA SER A 99 2.18 -4.97 19.83
C SER A 99 2.61 -3.64 19.21
N SER A 100 3.72 -3.06 19.67
CA SER A 100 4.28 -1.80 19.12
C SER A 100 4.89 -1.92 17.73
N THR A 101 4.95 -3.12 17.12
CA THR A 101 5.36 -3.29 15.72
C THR A 101 4.19 -3.17 14.74
N SER A 102 2.99 -2.83 15.23
CA SER A 102 1.79 -2.65 14.41
C SER A 102 1.94 -1.59 13.32
N PHE A 103 1.26 -1.78 12.20
CA PHE A 103 1.15 -0.77 11.15
C PHE A 103 -0.08 0.08 11.35
N ASN A 104 0.05 1.38 11.14
CA ASN A 104 -1.05 2.35 11.24
C ASN A 104 -1.20 3.08 9.91
N PHE A 105 -2.33 2.89 9.25
CA PHE A 105 -2.64 3.49 7.97
C PHE A 105 -3.68 4.59 8.16
N ASN A 106 -3.28 5.82 7.88
CA ASN A 106 -4.12 6.99 7.96
C ASN A 106 -4.47 7.48 6.56
N PHE A 107 -5.72 7.29 6.14
CA PHE A 107 -6.19 7.71 4.83
C PHE A 107 -6.46 9.22 4.82
N GLN A 108 -5.76 9.97 3.97
CA GLN A 108 -5.82 11.44 3.94
C GLN A 108 -6.44 12.03 2.67
N SER A 109 -6.79 11.22 1.68
CA SER A 109 -7.17 11.70 0.35
C SER A 109 -8.65 11.55 0.09
N MET A 110 -9.22 12.57 -0.56
CA MET A 110 -10.60 12.59 -1.07
C MET A 110 -10.74 11.94 -2.45
N LYS A 111 -9.64 11.43 -3.02
CA LYS A 111 -9.69 10.68 -4.28
C LYS A 111 -10.44 9.37 -4.07
N ASN A 112 -11.21 8.98 -5.08
CA ASN A 112 -11.84 7.67 -5.12
C ASN A 112 -10.80 6.57 -5.40
N ASP A 113 -11.07 5.36 -4.92
CA ASP A 113 -10.40 4.10 -5.28
C ASP A 113 -8.96 3.94 -4.80
N ILE A 114 -8.68 4.42 -3.59
CA ILE A 114 -7.37 4.24 -2.94
C ILE A 114 -7.26 2.82 -2.39
N ARG A 115 -6.17 2.13 -2.74
CA ARG A 115 -5.95 0.74 -2.33
C ARG A 115 -4.69 0.58 -1.50
N ILE A 116 -4.74 -0.26 -0.47
CA ILE A 116 -3.56 -0.83 0.18
C ILE A 116 -3.54 -2.31 -0.17
N ILE A 117 -2.48 -2.77 -0.82
CA ILE A 117 -2.38 -4.14 -1.32
C ILE A 117 -1.16 -4.80 -0.69
N PHE A 118 -1.35 -5.94 -0.05
CA PHE A 118 -0.27 -6.81 0.38
C PHE A 118 -0.28 -8.06 -0.50
N GLN A 119 0.85 -8.39 -1.10
CA GLN A 119 0.96 -9.51 -2.03
C GLN A 119 2.15 -10.40 -1.71
N ASN A 120 1.88 -11.70 -1.54
CA ASN A 120 2.86 -12.72 -1.19
C ASN A 120 3.61 -12.41 0.14
N ILE A 121 2.90 -11.91 1.15
CA ILE A 121 3.49 -11.57 2.45
C ILE A 121 3.00 -12.55 3.51
N THR A 122 3.94 -13.11 4.28
CA THR A 122 3.64 -13.83 5.52
C THR A 122 3.77 -12.87 6.69
N PHE A 123 2.67 -12.61 7.37
CA PHE A 123 2.62 -11.86 8.61
C PHE A 123 2.82 -12.82 9.79
N TYR A 124 3.88 -12.60 10.54
CA TYR A 124 4.34 -13.57 11.54
C TYR A 124 4.52 -12.94 12.91
N ASN A 125 4.20 -13.71 13.95
CA ASN A 125 4.68 -13.48 15.30
C ASN A 125 4.24 -12.11 15.87
N PHE A 126 2.94 -11.82 15.77
CA PHE A 126 2.34 -10.67 16.44
C PHE A 126 1.70 -11.12 17.74
N TYR A 127 1.92 -10.37 18.82
CA TYR A 127 1.33 -10.66 20.12
C TYR A 127 0.78 -9.38 20.74
N ASP A 128 -0.51 -9.42 21.03
CA ASP A 128 -1.21 -8.48 21.88
C ASP A 128 -1.27 -9.04 23.30
N ASP A 129 -0.73 -8.28 24.26
CA ASP A 129 -0.69 -8.67 25.67
C ASP A 129 -2.05 -8.46 26.38
N GLY A 130 -3.06 -7.96 25.67
CA GLY A 130 -4.43 -7.78 26.15
C GLY A 130 -4.61 -6.58 27.08
N ASN A 131 -3.55 -5.84 27.39
CA ASN A 131 -3.60 -4.66 28.26
C ASN A 131 -4.01 -3.39 27.51
N VAL A 132 -3.91 -3.43 26.18
CA VAL A 132 -4.24 -2.30 25.30
C VAL A 132 -4.99 -2.91 24.12
N ASN A 133 -6.01 -2.22 23.58
CA ASN A 133 -6.73 -2.63 22.37
C ASN A 133 -5.79 -2.54 21.14
N ASN A 134 -4.70 -3.32 21.14
CA ASN A 134 -3.72 -3.33 20.09
C ASN A 134 -4.28 -4.13 18.92
N ASN A 135 -3.78 -3.77 17.75
CA ASN A 135 -4.15 -4.42 16.52
C ASN A 135 -2.88 -4.55 15.70
N PHE A 136 -2.80 -5.63 14.96
CA PHE A 136 -1.72 -5.87 14.03
C PHE A 136 -1.66 -4.77 12.95
N MET A 137 -2.82 -4.39 12.41
CA MET A 137 -2.98 -3.25 11.51
C MET A 137 -4.13 -2.36 12.00
N PHE A 138 -3.87 -1.05 12.05
CA PHE A 138 -4.87 -0.01 12.29
C PHE A 138 -5.15 0.72 10.98
N PHE A 139 -6.43 0.93 10.67
CA PHE A 139 -6.87 1.74 9.54
C PHE A 139 -7.72 2.88 10.07
N ASP A 140 -7.20 4.10 9.97
CA ASP A 140 -7.88 5.36 10.28
C ASP A 140 -8.48 5.94 9.00
N LEU A 141 -9.79 6.06 8.97
CA LEU A 141 -10.57 6.26 7.75
C LEU A 141 -11.34 7.59 7.83
N PRO A 142 -11.23 8.47 6.83
CA PRO A 142 -11.83 9.79 6.87
C PRO A 142 -13.36 9.75 6.77
N PHE A 143 -14.00 10.79 7.32
CA PHE A 143 -15.45 10.91 7.50
C PHE A 143 -16.30 10.80 6.22
N GLU A 144 -15.78 11.15 5.04
CA GLU A 144 -16.63 11.47 3.87
C GLU A 144 -16.59 10.43 2.74
N HIS A 145 -15.65 9.48 2.79
CA HIS A 145 -15.36 8.57 1.66
C HIS A 145 -15.26 7.11 2.09
N ASN A 146 -16.08 6.26 1.47
CA ASN A 146 -16.04 4.81 1.64
C ASN A 146 -15.24 4.10 0.52
N ASN A 147 -14.68 4.86 -0.43
CA ASN A 147 -14.06 4.32 -1.64
C ASN A 147 -12.57 4.00 -1.41
N TYR A 148 -12.31 3.14 -0.45
CA TYR A 148 -10.99 2.59 -0.22
C TYR A 148 -11.08 1.06 -0.14
N GLN A 149 -9.95 0.41 -0.42
CA GLN A 149 -9.88 -1.03 -0.37
C GLN A 149 -8.55 -1.48 0.22
N ILE A 150 -8.61 -2.50 1.05
CA ILE A 150 -7.44 -3.19 1.60
C ILE A 150 -7.48 -4.62 1.08
N GLU A 151 -6.40 -5.03 0.41
CA GLU A 151 -6.30 -6.33 -0.24
C GLU A 151 -5.13 -7.12 0.34
N PHE A 152 -5.38 -8.38 0.65
CA PHE A 152 -4.36 -9.36 1.00
C PHE A 152 -4.41 -10.48 -0.04
N ASN A 153 -3.37 -10.59 -0.85
CA ASN A 153 -3.31 -11.50 -1.99
C ASN A 153 -2.20 -12.52 -1.76
N ASN A 154 -2.57 -13.80 -1.61
CA ASN A 154 -1.64 -14.89 -1.28
C ASN A 154 -0.82 -14.60 -0.01
N CYS A 155 -1.48 -14.07 1.02
CA CYS A 155 -0.87 -13.79 2.32
C CYS A 155 -1.07 -14.93 3.33
N ILE A 156 -0.15 -15.06 4.28
CA ILE A 156 -0.25 -16.02 5.38
C ILE A 156 -0.20 -15.24 6.69
N PHE A 157 -1.17 -15.44 7.57
CA PHE A 157 -1.17 -14.92 8.93
C PHE A 157 -0.82 -16.08 9.87
N LYS A 158 0.35 -16.04 10.50
CA LYS A 158 0.89 -17.16 11.29
C LYS A 158 1.31 -16.71 12.67
N LYS A 159 0.86 -17.41 13.72
CA LYS A 159 1.14 -17.03 15.12
C LYS A 159 0.77 -15.58 15.42
N VAL A 160 -0.43 -15.20 15.05
CA VAL A 160 -1.00 -13.88 15.36
C VAL A 160 -1.91 -14.05 16.57
N HIS A 161 -1.50 -13.50 17.71
CA HIS A 161 -2.27 -13.47 18.94
C HIS A 161 -2.83 -12.06 19.12
N GLY A 162 -4.06 -11.83 18.67
CA GLY A 162 -4.72 -10.52 18.72
C GLY A 162 -5.57 -10.24 17.48
N LEU A 163 -6.03 -9.00 17.34
CA LEU A 163 -6.80 -8.58 16.17
C LEU A 163 -5.88 -8.32 14.97
N ILE A 164 -6.15 -8.98 13.84
CA ILE A 164 -5.42 -8.74 12.57
C ILE A 164 -5.64 -7.29 12.12
N SER A 165 -6.87 -6.82 12.11
CA SER A 165 -7.18 -5.49 11.59
C SER A 165 -8.21 -4.81 12.46
N LYS A 166 -7.96 -3.55 12.77
CA LYS A 166 -8.93 -2.65 13.39
C LYS A 166 -9.18 -1.48 12.46
N TYR A 167 -10.46 -1.21 12.23
CA TYR A 167 -10.91 -0.13 11.38
C TYR A 167 -11.59 0.91 12.25
N TYR A 168 -11.08 2.13 12.23
CA TYR A 168 -11.71 3.26 12.87
C TYR A 168 -12.44 4.08 11.83
N TYR A 169 -13.77 4.11 11.97
CA TYR A 169 -14.66 4.92 11.15
C TYR A 169 -15.18 6.05 11.99
N ALA A 170 -14.99 7.27 11.52
CA ALA A 170 -15.56 8.41 12.21
C ALA A 170 -17.04 8.63 11.86
N SER A 171 -17.49 8.16 10.68
CA SER A 171 -18.90 8.03 10.27
C SER A 171 -18.99 7.08 9.06
N SER A 172 -20.08 6.33 8.91
CA SER A 172 -20.29 5.43 7.77
C SER A 172 -21.50 5.86 6.93
N LYS A 173 -21.31 6.13 5.63
CA LYS A 173 -22.46 6.16 4.69
C LYS A 173 -23.04 4.74 4.56
N SER A 174 -24.36 4.62 4.54
CA SER A 174 -25.08 3.34 4.71
C SER A 174 -25.01 2.36 3.53
N VAL A 175 -24.49 2.78 2.37
CA VAL A 175 -24.45 1.94 1.16
C VAL A 175 -23.03 1.91 0.62
N GLN A 176 -22.46 0.71 0.54
CA GLN A 176 -21.21 0.43 -0.15
C GLN A 176 -21.46 -0.66 -1.19
N SER A 177 -20.92 -0.50 -2.39
CA SER A 177 -21.07 -1.46 -3.48
C SER A 177 -20.04 -2.60 -3.45
N SER A 178 -18.99 -2.51 -2.63
CA SER A 178 -17.92 -3.50 -2.57
C SER A 178 -17.29 -3.61 -1.17
N PRO A 179 -16.72 -4.77 -0.80
CA PRO A 179 -16.08 -4.94 0.49
C PRO A 179 -14.76 -4.17 0.59
N GLN A 180 -14.59 -3.46 1.71
CA GLN A 180 -13.42 -2.60 1.99
C GLN A 180 -12.16 -3.39 2.36
N ALA A 181 -12.32 -4.66 2.72
CA ALA A 181 -11.22 -5.59 2.98
C ALA A 181 -11.44 -6.88 2.19
N LYS A 182 -10.41 -7.34 1.47
CA LYS A 182 -10.44 -8.59 0.70
C LYS A 182 -9.24 -9.46 1.09
N TYR A 183 -9.50 -10.75 1.31
CA TYR A 183 -8.50 -11.77 1.58
C TYR A 183 -8.59 -12.82 0.48
N ILE A 184 -7.65 -12.80 -0.47
CA ILE A 184 -7.66 -13.63 -1.68
C ILE A 184 -6.54 -14.65 -1.55
N ASN A 185 -6.91 -15.94 -1.50
CA ASN A 185 -5.97 -17.06 -1.32
C ASN A 185 -5.12 -16.93 -0.04
N CYS A 186 -5.69 -16.35 1.02
CA CYS A 186 -5.00 -16.19 2.30
C CYS A 186 -5.13 -17.44 3.19
N LYS A 187 -4.14 -17.65 4.06
CA LYS A 187 -4.15 -18.68 5.11
C LYS A 187 -4.04 -18.05 6.49
N PHE A 188 -4.73 -18.62 7.47
CA PHE A 188 -4.71 -18.19 8.87
C PHE A 188 -4.36 -19.41 9.72
N MET A 189 -3.23 -19.36 10.44
CA MET A 189 -2.60 -20.51 11.10
C MET A 189 -1.99 -20.20 12.47
#